data_AF-A0A914SVR9-F1
#
_entry.id   AF-A0A914SVR9-F1
#
_cell.length_a   1.000
_cell.length_b   1.000
_cell.length_c   1.000
_cell.angle_alpha   90.00
_cell.angle_beta   90.00
_cell.angle_gamma   90.00
#
_symmetry.space_group_name_H-M   'P 1'
#
loop_
_entity.id
_entity.type
_entity.pdbx_description
1 polymer ?
#
loop_
_entity_poly.entity_id
_entity_poly.type
_entity_poly.pdbx_seq_one_letter_code
_entity_poly.pdbx_strand_id
1 'polypeptide(L)'
;MFRWRGSLWKAVLKDLIAFYIAYYIILFAQWYLLEEQQKAYFTGWIIWCEIGSQYIPLSFLLGFFVAVVVARWWEQFNYISWPDKMMMILSVCLPGEKHLNTRITIARWSSLMSAIAWSGISERTLKRFPTHRHLVQSKLMTEEEYDIFSNTEGPHGKWFVPIFWITNLVKKQHKEGHIDSVKLDMIMKHIFSFRDGFAMLYVYDWIKIPLVYTQVVAIATYGYFVICLLGRQPKIDEKSMQKEITIMFPIFTTFQMLFYVGWLKVGQFLMNPFGTDDDDFELNYIIDRNTYVANMMAGELADQLPTTVNGELDVIIPHTRASFKIHDIIPKSHLADYKFSTQEMQLITVEELEETDEPVQHKESRQRLGMLMRAIDRRKKSSKNGNSEETHNLTLEDQPPTASQTVIHDEKKINSIV
;
A
#
# COMPACT_ATOMS: atom_id res chain seq x y z
N MET A 1 6.46 7.70 -16.67
CA MET A 1 7.47 6.91 -17.41
C MET A 1 8.78 7.66 -17.66
N PHE A 2 8.79 9.00 -17.81
CA PHE A 2 10.02 9.77 -18.13
C PHE A 2 10.87 10.21 -16.91
N ARG A 3 10.57 9.72 -15.72
CA ARG A 3 11.38 10.00 -14.52
C ARG A 3 12.56 9.02 -14.48
N TRP A 4 13.75 9.49 -14.12
CA TRP A 4 14.96 8.65 -14.02
C TRP A 4 15.17 8.08 -12.60
N ARG A 5 15.07 8.93 -11.58
CA ARG A 5 15.25 8.54 -10.18
C ARG A 5 14.11 7.62 -9.71
N GLY A 6 14.44 6.47 -9.13
CA GLY A 6 13.49 5.44 -8.69
C GLY A 6 12.70 4.80 -9.84
N SER A 7 13.25 4.77 -11.06
CA SER A 7 12.52 4.32 -12.24
C SER A 7 12.89 2.91 -12.71
N LEU A 8 11.93 2.29 -13.41
CA LEU A 8 12.13 1.02 -14.11
C LEU A 8 13.32 1.06 -15.07
N TRP A 9 13.55 2.20 -15.73
CA TRP A 9 14.67 2.35 -16.66
C TRP A 9 16.01 2.27 -15.94
N LYS A 10 16.19 3.00 -14.83
CA LYS A 10 17.43 2.94 -14.03
C LYS A 10 17.71 1.50 -13.54
N ALA A 11 16.64 0.78 -13.20
CA ALA A 11 16.71 -0.58 -12.68
C ALA A 11 17.13 -1.65 -13.72
N VAL A 12 16.56 -1.59 -14.92
CA VAL A 12 16.69 -2.66 -15.94
C VAL A 12 17.72 -2.32 -17.02
N LEU A 13 18.14 -1.06 -17.17
CA LEU A 13 18.98 -0.63 -18.29
C LEU A 13 20.27 -1.45 -18.43
N LYS A 14 20.94 -1.80 -17.33
CA LYS A 14 22.17 -2.61 -17.37
C LYS A 14 21.89 -4.02 -17.88
N ASP A 15 20.87 -4.69 -17.36
CA ASP A 15 20.44 -6.01 -17.82
C ASP A 15 20.00 -5.94 -19.31
N LEU A 16 19.36 -4.85 -19.73
CA LEU A 16 18.93 -4.61 -21.11
C LEU A 16 20.09 -4.45 -22.10
N ILE A 17 21.08 -3.65 -21.74
CA ILE A 17 22.28 -3.49 -22.56
C ILE A 17 23.03 -4.83 -22.66
N ALA A 18 23.18 -5.56 -21.55
CA ALA A 18 23.85 -6.87 -21.56
C ALA A 18 23.12 -7.88 -22.44
N PHE A 19 21.78 -7.91 -22.38
CA PHE A 19 20.96 -8.77 -23.24
C PHE A 19 21.14 -8.41 -24.71
N TYR A 20 21.10 -7.13 -25.09
CA TYR A 20 21.30 -6.73 -26.48
C TYR A 20 22.70 -7.06 -26.99
N ILE A 21 23.74 -6.81 -26.20
CA ILE A 21 25.11 -7.17 -26.58
C ILE A 21 25.18 -8.67 -26.90
N ALA A 22 24.67 -9.52 -26.01
CA ALA A 22 24.67 -10.96 -26.23
C ALA A 22 23.80 -11.37 -27.44
N TYR A 23 22.63 -10.74 -27.61
CA TYR A 23 21.71 -11.01 -28.71
C TYR A 23 22.37 -10.72 -30.07
N TYR A 24 23.01 -9.56 -30.19
CA TYR A 24 23.69 -9.16 -31.43
C TYR A 24 24.99 -9.93 -31.69
N ILE A 25 25.70 -10.39 -30.64
CA ILE A 25 26.84 -11.30 -30.81
C ILE A 25 26.39 -12.63 -31.42
N ILE A 26 25.29 -13.20 -30.91
CA ILE A 26 24.73 -14.45 -31.45
C ILE A 26 24.22 -14.24 -32.87
N LEU A 27 23.53 -13.13 -33.13
CA LEU A 27 23.07 -12.78 -34.48
C LEU A 27 24.25 -12.64 -35.45
N PHE A 28 25.32 -11.95 -35.05
CA PHE A 28 26.53 -11.81 -35.85
C PHE A 28 27.17 -13.18 -36.15
N ALA A 29 27.26 -14.05 -35.14
CA ALA A 29 27.75 -15.41 -35.33
C ALA A 29 26.86 -16.22 -36.28
N GLN A 30 25.54 -16.06 -36.16
CA GLN A 30 24.58 -16.74 -37.03
C GLN A 30 24.73 -16.34 -38.50
N TRP A 31 25.01 -15.06 -38.76
CA TRP A 31 25.13 -14.52 -40.12
C TRP A 31 26.48 -14.83 -40.77
N TYR A 32 27.58 -14.58 -40.04
CA TYR A 32 28.93 -14.55 -40.61
C TYR A 32 29.81 -15.75 -40.25
N LEU A 33 29.53 -16.46 -39.15
CA LEU A 33 30.37 -17.57 -38.67
C LEU A 33 29.80 -18.96 -39.01
N LEU A 34 28.47 -19.11 -39.11
CA LEU A 34 27.84 -20.41 -39.38
C LEU A 34 27.70 -20.71 -40.88
N GLU A 35 28.08 -21.92 -41.28
CA GLU A 35 27.82 -22.47 -42.62
C GLU A 35 26.34 -22.87 -42.80
N GLU A 36 25.88 -23.09 -44.04
CA GLU A 36 24.46 -23.39 -44.33
C GLU A 36 23.92 -24.61 -43.57
N GLN A 37 24.70 -25.69 -43.47
CA GLN A 37 24.29 -26.88 -42.70
C GLN A 37 24.17 -26.55 -41.20
N GLN A 38 25.07 -25.75 -40.67
CA GLN A 38 25.06 -25.35 -39.25
C GLN A 38 23.92 -24.38 -38.94
N LYS A 39 23.55 -23.51 -39.89
CA LYS A 39 22.37 -22.63 -39.79
C LYS A 39 21.07 -23.44 -39.67
N ALA A 40 20.95 -24.56 -40.38
CA ALA A 40 19.80 -25.46 -40.25
C ALA A 40 19.73 -26.11 -38.86
N TYR A 41 20.85 -26.61 -38.33
CA TYR A 41 20.91 -27.13 -36.96
C TYR A 41 20.60 -26.05 -35.91
N PHE A 42 21.13 -24.84 -36.08
CA PHE A 42 20.86 -23.71 -35.18
C PHE A 42 19.37 -23.32 -35.20
N THR A 43 18.72 -23.37 -36.38
CA THR A 43 17.27 -23.15 -36.48
C THR A 43 16.47 -24.18 -35.67
N GLY A 44 16.94 -25.43 -35.60
CA GLY A 44 16.40 -26.44 -34.69
C GLY A 44 16.51 -26.05 -33.21
N TRP A 45 17.67 -25.50 -32.79
CA TRP A 45 17.86 -24.97 -31.44
C TRP A 45 16.94 -23.78 -31.13
N ILE A 46 16.74 -22.86 -32.08
CA ILE A 46 15.81 -21.73 -31.93
C ILE A 46 14.40 -22.26 -31.62
N ILE A 47 13.91 -23.21 -32.42
CA ILE A 47 12.57 -23.79 -32.24
C ILE A 47 12.47 -24.52 -30.89
N TRP A 48 13.50 -25.28 -30.51
CA TRP A 48 13.51 -25.98 -29.22
C TRP A 48 13.47 -25.01 -28.03
N CYS A 49 14.25 -23.93 -28.08
CA CYS A 49 14.23 -22.88 -27.06
C CYS A 49 12.90 -22.11 -27.04
N GLU A 50 12.29 -21.86 -28.20
CA GLU A 50 10.96 -21.22 -28.31
C GLU A 50 9.90 -22.05 -27.57
N ILE A 51 9.88 -23.36 -27.78
CA ILE A 51 9.01 -24.30 -27.06
C ILE A 51 9.36 -24.33 -25.56
N GLY A 52 10.66 -24.44 -25.24
CA GLY A 52 11.19 -24.44 -23.88
C GLY A 52 10.72 -23.24 -23.05
N SER A 53 10.66 -22.05 -23.67
CA SER A 53 10.26 -20.81 -23.01
C SER A 53 8.81 -20.81 -22.52
N GLN A 54 7.92 -21.63 -23.11
CA GLN A 54 6.50 -21.70 -22.74
C GLN A 54 6.26 -22.49 -21.44
N TYR A 55 7.21 -23.35 -21.05
CA TYR A 55 7.06 -24.18 -19.84
C TYR A 55 7.40 -23.44 -18.54
N ILE A 56 7.96 -22.23 -18.60
CA ILE A 56 8.38 -21.48 -17.40
C ILE A 56 7.27 -20.49 -16.99
N PRO A 57 6.52 -20.74 -15.90
CA PRO A 57 5.43 -19.86 -15.47
C PRO A 57 5.96 -18.66 -14.67
N LEU A 58 6.73 -17.78 -15.32
CA LEU A 58 7.38 -16.64 -14.66
C LEU A 58 6.40 -15.73 -13.92
N SER A 59 5.24 -15.46 -14.52
CA SER A 59 4.26 -14.53 -13.94
C SER A 59 3.77 -15.00 -12.57
N PHE A 60 3.56 -16.30 -12.40
CA PHE A 60 3.14 -16.89 -11.13
C PHE A 60 4.25 -16.76 -10.10
N LEU A 61 5.45 -17.22 -10.43
CA LEU A 61 6.59 -17.25 -9.52
C LEU A 61 6.98 -15.83 -9.04
N LEU A 62 7.06 -14.86 -9.96
CA LEU A 62 7.35 -13.47 -9.64
C LEU A 62 6.20 -12.83 -8.84
N GLY A 63 4.95 -13.15 -9.15
CA GLY A 63 3.78 -12.66 -8.44
C GLY A 63 3.82 -12.99 -6.95
N PHE A 64 4.04 -14.26 -6.60
CA PHE A 64 4.16 -14.68 -5.20
C PHE A 64 5.38 -14.06 -4.52
N PHE A 65 6.51 -14.04 -5.20
CA PHE A 65 7.74 -13.47 -4.64
C PHE A 65 7.57 -11.99 -4.30
N VAL A 66 7.11 -11.19 -5.25
CA VAL A 66 6.96 -9.73 -5.07
C VAL A 66 5.85 -9.43 -4.07
N ALA A 67 4.75 -10.19 -4.04
CA ALA A 67 3.71 -10.00 -3.03
C ALA A 67 4.24 -10.18 -1.60
N VAL A 68 5.04 -11.23 -1.35
CA VAL A 68 5.66 -11.47 -0.04
C VAL A 68 6.63 -10.34 0.33
N VAL A 69 7.44 -9.88 -0.63
CA VAL A 69 8.38 -8.77 -0.40
C VAL A 69 7.63 -7.48 -0.06
N VAL A 70 6.61 -7.12 -0.85
CA VAL A 70 5.82 -5.88 -0.65
C VAL A 70 5.11 -5.90 0.71
N ALA A 71 4.55 -7.05 1.11
CA ALA A 71 3.94 -7.19 2.43
C ALA A 71 4.95 -6.92 3.56
N ARG A 72 6.13 -7.55 3.50
CA ARG A 72 7.22 -7.32 4.47
C ARG A 72 7.73 -5.88 4.44
N TRP A 73 7.81 -5.26 3.27
CA TRP A 73 8.21 -3.86 3.12
C TRP A 73 7.24 -2.92 3.86
N TRP A 74 5.93 -3.14 3.68
CA TRP A 74 4.89 -2.34 4.34
C TRP A 74 4.85 -2.58 5.86
N GLU A 75 5.02 -3.82 6.30
CA GLU A 75 5.12 -4.14 7.73
C GLU A 75 6.32 -3.44 8.38
N GLN A 76 7.51 -3.50 7.75
CA GLN A 76 8.69 -2.79 8.23
C GLN A 76 8.45 -1.28 8.31
N PHE A 77 7.77 -0.67 7.33
CA PHE A 77 7.37 0.73 7.39
C PHE A 77 6.51 1.03 8.63
N ASN A 78 5.51 0.19 8.90
CA ASN A 78 4.59 0.36 10.04
C ASN A 78 5.28 0.19 11.40
N TYR A 79 6.40 -0.54 11.47
CA TYR A 79 7.20 -0.71 12.69
C TYR A 79 8.24 0.40 12.91
N ILE A 80 8.38 1.37 11.99
CA ILE A 80 9.21 2.56 12.25
C ILE A 80 8.59 3.34 13.41
N SER A 81 9.31 3.38 14.54
CA SER A 81 8.82 3.99 15.77
C SER A 81 8.89 5.52 15.74
N TRP A 82 7.79 6.16 16.17
CA TRP A 82 7.66 7.62 16.30
C TRP A 82 7.44 7.99 17.78
N PRO A 83 8.20 8.94 18.36
CA PRO A 83 8.11 9.26 19.78
C PRO A 83 6.85 10.07 20.14
N ASP A 84 6.11 10.59 19.16
CA ASP A 84 5.01 11.55 19.31
C ASP A 84 3.98 11.12 20.35
N LYS A 85 3.48 9.88 20.26
CA LYS A 85 2.49 9.35 21.22
C LYS A 85 3.04 9.30 22.64
N MET A 86 4.30 8.88 22.78
CA MET A 86 5.00 8.83 24.06
C MET A 86 5.21 10.25 24.61
N MET A 87 5.57 11.22 23.77
CA MET A 87 5.79 12.60 24.20
C MET A 87 4.48 13.29 24.60
N MET A 88 3.37 13.06 23.89
CA MET A 88 2.05 13.58 24.27
C MET A 88 1.65 13.12 25.68
N ILE A 89 1.77 11.82 25.97
CA ILE A 89 1.41 11.31 27.30
C ILE A 89 2.34 11.85 28.39
N LEU A 90 3.63 12.01 28.09
CA LEU A 90 4.59 12.59 29.05
C LEU A 90 4.27 14.04 29.38
N SER A 91 3.88 14.86 28.39
CA SER A 91 3.48 16.25 28.65
C SER A 91 2.23 16.33 29.55
N VAL A 92 1.27 15.41 29.39
CA VAL A 92 0.10 15.33 30.27
C VAL A 92 0.46 14.85 31.68
N CYS A 93 1.31 13.83 31.80
CA CYS A 93 1.60 13.20 33.09
C CYS A 93 2.62 13.98 33.93
N LEU A 94 3.49 14.75 33.29
CA LEU A 94 4.55 15.53 33.94
C LEU A 94 4.47 17.01 33.51
N PRO A 95 3.45 17.77 33.95
CA PRO A 95 3.26 19.16 33.53
C PRO A 95 4.17 20.15 34.27
N GLY A 96 4.36 21.32 33.68
CA GLY A 96 5.06 22.47 34.26
C GLY A 96 6.59 22.46 34.08
N GLU A 97 7.22 23.60 34.38
CA GLU A 97 8.65 23.82 34.18
C GLU A 97 9.55 22.92 35.04
N LYS A 98 9.08 22.53 36.23
CA LYS A 98 9.82 21.61 37.14
C LYS A 98 10.18 20.28 36.46
N HIS A 99 9.38 19.86 35.48
CA HIS A 99 9.53 18.59 34.78
C HIS A 99 10.16 18.74 33.40
N LEU A 100 10.51 19.96 32.99
CA LEU A 100 11.10 20.27 31.69
C LEU A 100 12.33 19.41 31.40
N ASN A 101 13.27 19.37 32.35
CA ASN A 101 14.52 18.59 32.20
C ASN A 101 14.23 17.09 32.06
N THR A 102 13.24 16.57 32.77
CA THR A 102 12.81 15.17 32.66
C THR A 102 12.26 14.89 31.26
N ARG A 103 11.35 15.74 30.75
CA ARG A 103 10.76 15.57 29.41
C ARG A 103 11.80 15.70 28.30
N ILE A 104 12.70 16.68 28.38
CA ILE A 104 13.80 16.87 27.40
C ILE A 104 14.75 15.67 27.42
N THR A 105 15.08 15.15 28.61
CA THR A 105 15.95 13.97 28.74
C THR A 105 15.31 12.74 28.09
N ILE A 106 14.01 12.52 28.29
CA ILE A 106 13.29 11.42 27.64
C ILE A 106 13.23 11.62 26.11
N ALA A 107 12.97 12.83 25.63
CA ALA A 107 12.98 13.15 24.21
C ALA A 107 14.36 12.83 23.58
N ARG A 108 15.44 13.26 24.23
CA ARG A 108 16.81 12.99 23.78
C ARG A 108 17.15 11.50 23.83
N TRP A 109 16.81 10.79 24.90
CA TRP A 109 17.05 9.33 24.98
C TRP A 109 16.23 8.53 23.98
N SER A 110 15.03 8.98 23.61
CA SER A 110 14.24 8.33 22.54
C SER A 110 14.90 8.49 21.17
N SER A 111 15.51 9.66 20.93
CA SER A 111 16.27 9.96 19.72
C SER A 111 17.60 9.20 19.70
N LEU A 112 18.28 9.10 20.85
CA LEU A 112 19.49 8.32 21.03
C LEU A 112 19.25 6.83 20.79
N MET A 113 18.16 6.27 21.33
CA MET A 113 17.74 4.90 21.05
C MET A 113 17.57 4.68 19.54
N SER A 114 16.86 5.60 18.88
CA SER A 114 16.60 5.51 17.44
C SER A 114 17.90 5.52 16.65
N ALA A 115 18.84 6.41 16.98
CA ALA A 115 20.14 6.48 16.33
C ALA A 115 20.97 5.20 16.52
N ILE A 116 21.02 4.64 17.73
CA ILE A 116 21.78 3.41 18.01
C ILE A 116 21.13 2.20 17.32
N ALA A 117 19.81 2.03 17.46
CA ALA A 117 19.07 0.91 16.89
C ALA A 117 19.13 0.93 15.36
N TRP A 118 18.88 2.08 14.74
CA TRP A 118 18.88 2.22 13.29
C TRP A 118 20.26 2.16 12.67
N SER A 119 21.33 2.51 13.40
CA SER A 119 22.71 2.26 12.94
C SER A 119 23.03 0.77 12.82
N GLY A 120 22.30 -0.10 13.54
CA GLY A 120 22.44 -1.56 13.44
C GLY A 120 21.78 -2.17 12.21
N ILE A 121 20.78 -1.51 11.61
CA ILE A 121 19.97 -2.07 10.51
C ILE A 121 20.06 -1.26 9.21
N SER A 122 20.40 0.03 9.27
CA SER A 122 20.43 0.91 8.11
C SER A 122 21.83 1.39 7.77
N GLU A 123 22.24 1.15 6.53
CA GLU A 123 23.54 1.60 6.02
C GLU A 123 23.67 3.12 6.06
N ARG A 124 22.60 3.85 5.74
CA ARG A 124 22.58 5.32 5.71
C ARG A 124 22.74 5.92 7.10
N THR A 125 22.12 5.30 8.11
CA THR A 125 22.24 5.73 9.51
C THR A 125 23.61 5.35 10.07
N LEU A 126 24.12 4.16 9.75
CA LEU A 126 25.47 3.74 10.15
C LEU A 126 26.55 4.68 9.60
N LYS A 127 26.43 5.12 8.34
CA LYS A 127 27.33 6.13 7.75
C LYS A 127 27.27 7.48 8.47
N ARG A 128 26.12 7.82 9.07
CA ARG A 128 25.94 9.06 9.84
C ARG A 128 26.52 8.93 11.26
N PHE A 129 26.38 7.77 11.90
CA PHE A 129 26.89 7.51 13.25
C PHE A 129 27.79 6.25 13.30
N PRO A 130 29.00 6.28 12.70
CA PRO A 130 29.84 5.07 12.61
C PRO A 130 30.35 4.57 13.97
N THR A 131 30.48 5.47 14.95
CA THR A 131 30.97 5.14 16.30
C THR A 131 30.10 5.82 17.34
N HIS A 132 30.04 5.26 18.55
CA HIS A 132 29.31 5.86 19.67
C HIS A 132 29.81 7.27 20.02
N ARG A 133 31.07 7.61 19.71
CA ARG A 133 31.58 8.98 19.89
C ARG A 133 30.89 10.01 18.99
N HIS A 134 30.42 9.61 17.80
CA HIS A 134 29.62 10.51 16.95
C HIS A 134 28.27 10.86 17.59
N LEU A 135 27.71 9.99 18.44
CA LEU A 135 26.47 10.28 19.19
C LEU A 135 26.70 11.33 20.28
N VAL A 136 27.92 11.37 20.85
CA VAL A 136 28.32 12.39 21.82
C VAL A 136 28.57 13.73 21.12
N GLN A 137 29.30 13.71 19.99
CA GLN A 137 29.56 14.89 19.18
C GLN A 137 28.27 15.52 18.62
N SER A 138 27.27 14.70 18.28
CA SER A 138 25.94 15.17 17.85
C SER A 138 25.04 15.62 19.00
N LYS A 139 25.53 15.57 20.25
CA LYS A 139 24.81 15.93 21.48
C LYS A 139 23.56 15.08 21.76
N LEU A 140 23.46 13.90 21.15
CA LEU A 140 22.43 12.91 21.50
C LEU A 140 22.77 12.18 22.80
N MET A 141 24.06 12.07 23.13
CA MET A 141 24.58 11.44 24.34
C MET A 141 25.52 12.40 25.07
N THR A 142 25.47 12.44 26.40
CA THR A 142 26.44 13.20 27.22
C THR A 142 27.71 12.38 27.48
N GLU A 143 28.80 13.00 27.95
CA GLU A 143 30.02 12.25 28.31
C GLU A 143 29.76 11.25 29.46
N GLU A 144 28.98 11.63 30.48
CA GLU A 144 28.60 10.73 31.57
C GLU A 144 27.81 9.51 31.07
N GLU A 145 26.85 9.74 30.18
CA GLU A 145 26.06 8.65 29.58
C GLU A 145 26.91 7.75 28.69
N TYR A 146 27.89 8.33 27.99
CA TYR A 146 28.84 7.58 27.19
C TYR A 146 29.68 6.63 28.04
N ASP A 147 30.15 7.09 29.20
CA ASP A 147 30.91 6.25 30.12
C ASP A 147 30.06 5.11 30.67
N ILE A 148 28.83 5.39 31.11
CA ILE A 148 27.88 4.37 31.58
C ILE A 148 27.56 3.36 30.47
N PHE A 149 27.28 3.84 29.26
CA PHE A 149 26.95 3.01 28.10
C PHE A 149 28.13 2.13 27.68
N SER A 150 29.34 2.68 27.70
CA SER A 150 30.57 1.98 27.33
C SER A 150 30.90 0.88 28.33
N ASN A 151 30.76 1.17 29.63
CA ASN A 151 31.04 0.24 30.73
C ASN A 151 29.97 -0.86 30.88
N THR A 152 28.78 -0.68 30.32
CA THR A 152 27.74 -1.72 30.35
C THR A 152 28.12 -2.87 29.41
N GLU A 153 28.26 -4.09 29.90
CA GLU A 153 28.46 -5.26 29.04
C GLU A 153 27.19 -5.57 28.23
N GLY A 154 27.35 -5.88 26.94
CA GLY A 154 26.22 -6.09 26.03
C GLY A 154 26.59 -6.93 24.82
N PRO A 155 26.80 -8.25 25.00
CA PRO A 155 27.26 -9.15 23.92
C PRO A 155 26.26 -9.26 22.75
N HIS A 156 24.98 -8.96 22.99
CA HIS A 156 23.90 -9.00 22.00
C HIS A 156 23.51 -7.62 21.46
N GLY A 157 24.36 -6.60 21.67
CA GLY A 157 24.09 -5.22 21.33
C GLY A 157 23.45 -4.42 22.47
N LYS A 158 23.54 -3.09 22.37
CA LYS A 158 23.17 -2.15 23.46
C LYS A 158 22.05 -1.18 23.07
N TRP A 159 21.33 -1.45 21.98
CA TRP A 159 20.30 -0.54 21.46
C TRP A 159 19.13 -0.30 22.44
N PHE A 160 18.90 -1.23 23.37
CA PHE A 160 17.84 -1.13 24.38
C PHE A 160 18.24 -0.29 25.62
N VAL A 161 19.51 0.08 25.76
CA VAL A 161 20.00 0.76 26.98
C VAL A 161 19.27 2.11 27.21
N PRO A 162 19.10 3.00 26.20
CA PRO A 162 18.44 4.28 26.44
C PRO A 162 16.95 4.15 26.81
N ILE A 163 16.22 3.16 26.27
CA ILE A 163 14.82 2.95 26.64
C ILE A 163 14.68 2.43 28.07
N PHE A 164 15.67 1.67 28.54
CA PHE A 164 15.73 1.25 29.93
C PHE A 164 16.04 2.43 30.87
N TRP A 165 16.90 3.36 30.45
CA TRP A 165 17.10 4.63 31.18
C TRP A 165 15.81 5.45 31.29
N ILE A 166 15.03 5.54 30.20
CA ILE A 166 13.70 6.18 30.21
C ILE A 166 12.80 5.52 31.26
N THR A 167 12.74 4.18 31.28
CA THR A 167 11.92 3.44 32.25
C THR A 167 12.36 3.72 33.69
N ASN A 168 13.68 3.77 33.95
CA ASN A 168 14.20 4.10 35.28
C ASN A 168 13.92 5.55 35.70
N LEU A 169 13.96 6.49 34.76
CA LEU A 169 13.62 7.89 35.01
C LEU A 169 12.14 8.05 35.35
N VAL A 170 11.25 7.40 34.59
CA VAL A 170 9.80 7.37 34.89
C VAL A 170 9.54 6.71 36.26
N LYS A 171 10.23 5.61 36.57
CA LYS A 171 10.17 4.96 37.88
C LYS A 171 10.62 5.89 39.02
N LYS A 172 11.64 6.70 38.81
CA LYS A 172 12.09 7.72 39.77
C LYS A 172 11.00 8.77 40.01
N GLN A 173 10.40 9.29 38.95
CA GLN A 173 9.29 10.26 39.04
C GLN A 173 8.06 9.70 39.78
N HIS A 174 7.77 8.41 39.60
CA HIS A 174 6.71 7.73 40.37
C HIS A 174 7.05 7.64 41.87
N LYS A 175 8.29 7.26 42.22
CA LYS A 175 8.74 7.20 43.63
C LYS A 175 8.71 8.56 44.33
N GLU A 176 8.98 9.63 43.58
CA GLU A 176 8.92 11.01 44.06
C GLU A 176 7.48 11.55 44.17
N GLY A 177 6.47 10.72 43.83
CA GLY A 177 5.05 11.09 43.92
C GLY A 177 4.56 12.02 42.81
N HIS A 178 5.37 12.24 41.76
CA HIS A 178 5.00 13.08 40.63
C HIS A 178 4.05 12.38 39.64
N ILE A 179 4.12 11.04 39.58
CA ILE A 179 3.32 10.19 38.71
C ILE A 179 2.54 9.19 39.60
N ASP A 180 1.23 9.12 39.45
CA ASP A 180 0.40 8.09 40.11
C ASP A 180 0.44 6.76 39.34
N SER A 181 -0.14 5.69 39.92
CA SER A 181 -0.10 4.35 39.32
C SER A 181 -0.82 4.27 37.96
N VAL A 182 -1.84 5.09 37.73
CA VAL A 182 -2.60 5.10 36.46
C VAL A 182 -1.78 5.75 35.36
N LYS A 183 -1.19 6.91 35.64
CA LYS A 183 -0.28 7.60 34.72
C LYS A 183 0.95 6.77 34.40
N LEU A 184 1.47 6.04 35.39
CA LEU A 184 2.60 5.12 35.18
C LEU A 184 2.24 4.04 34.16
N ASP A 185 1.09 3.37 34.32
CA ASP A 185 0.62 2.35 33.38
C ASP A 185 0.45 2.92 31.95
N MET A 186 -0.14 4.12 31.84
CA MET A 186 -0.29 4.81 30.55
C MET A 186 1.06 5.11 29.87
N ILE A 187 2.02 5.66 30.61
CA ILE A 187 3.37 5.94 30.09
C ILE A 187 4.07 4.65 29.67
N MET A 188 4.01 3.61 30.50
CA MET A 188 4.71 2.34 30.24
C MET A 188 4.16 1.64 28.99
N LYS A 189 2.84 1.65 28.76
CA LYS A 189 2.24 1.12 27.52
C LYS A 189 2.82 1.77 26.27
N HIS A 190 3.00 3.09 26.29
CA HIS A 190 3.58 3.81 25.15
C HIS A 190 5.09 3.60 24.99
N ILE A 191 5.84 3.46 26.10
CA ILE A 191 7.26 3.09 26.07
C ILE A 191 7.44 1.70 25.44
N PHE A 192 6.62 0.71 25.83
CA PHE A 192 6.70 -0.64 25.28
C PHE A 192 6.33 -0.66 23.80
N SER A 193 5.24 -0.01 23.41
CA SER A 193 4.86 0.11 22.00
C SER A 193 5.96 0.78 21.15
N PHE A 194 6.62 1.82 21.68
CA PHE A 194 7.74 2.48 21.01
C PHE A 194 8.94 1.52 20.85
N ARG A 195 9.27 0.76 21.90
CA ARG A 195 10.34 -0.24 21.90
C ARG A 195 10.07 -1.39 20.92
N ASP A 196 8.82 -1.85 20.83
CA ASP A 196 8.46 -3.04 20.04
C ASP A 196 8.66 -2.81 18.54
N GLY A 197 8.49 -1.57 18.06
CA GLY A 197 8.85 -1.23 16.68
C GLY A 197 10.33 -1.49 16.38
N PHE A 198 11.26 -1.04 17.23
CA PHE A 198 12.69 -1.34 17.07
C PHE A 198 13.01 -2.82 17.16
N ALA A 199 12.36 -3.54 18.09
CA ALA A 199 12.54 -4.97 18.24
C ALA A 199 12.10 -5.72 16.97
N MET A 200 10.94 -5.36 16.42
CA MET A 200 10.45 -5.97 15.18
C MET A 200 11.34 -5.65 13.99
N LEU A 201 11.81 -4.41 13.84
CA LEU A 201 12.78 -4.07 12.79
C LEU A 201 14.06 -4.91 12.87
N TYR A 202 14.57 -5.16 14.08
CA TYR A 202 15.72 -6.07 14.28
C TYR A 202 15.39 -7.51 13.86
N VAL A 203 14.17 -7.99 14.13
CA VAL A 203 13.71 -9.31 13.67
C VAL A 203 13.62 -9.39 12.15
N TYR A 204 13.13 -8.35 11.46
CA TYR A 204 13.09 -8.32 9.99
C TYR A 204 14.48 -8.29 9.34
N ASP A 205 15.44 -7.60 9.97
CA ASP A 205 16.84 -7.60 9.50
C ASP A 205 17.52 -8.96 9.74
N TRP A 206 17.28 -9.59 10.90
CA TRP A 206 17.84 -10.90 11.22
C TRP A 206 17.23 -12.03 10.38
N ILE A 207 15.91 -12.06 10.26
CA ILE A 207 15.16 -13.10 9.55
C ILE A 207 14.79 -12.59 8.16
N LYS A 208 15.73 -12.75 7.23
CA LYS A 208 15.56 -12.41 5.81
C LYS A 208 14.71 -13.45 5.08
N ILE A 209 14.19 -13.09 3.91
CA ILE A 209 13.56 -14.05 3.00
C ILE A 209 14.58 -15.17 2.69
N PRO A 210 14.21 -16.46 2.78
CA PRO A 210 15.14 -17.56 2.56
C PRO A 210 15.88 -17.41 1.24
N LEU A 211 17.21 -17.56 1.30
CA LEU A 211 18.08 -17.39 0.14
C LEU A 211 17.64 -18.27 -1.04
N VAL A 212 17.28 -19.53 -0.78
CA VAL A 212 16.78 -20.47 -1.80
C VAL A 212 15.58 -19.90 -2.56
N TYR A 213 14.69 -19.17 -1.88
CA TYR A 213 13.52 -18.60 -2.54
C TYR A 213 13.93 -17.48 -3.50
N THR A 214 14.81 -16.57 -3.05
CA THR A 214 15.35 -15.50 -3.92
C THR A 214 16.14 -16.07 -5.10
N GLN A 215 16.89 -17.15 -4.88
CA GLN A 215 17.67 -17.84 -5.91
C GLN A 215 16.78 -18.50 -6.96
N VAL A 216 15.73 -19.21 -6.56
CA VAL A 216 14.79 -19.86 -7.49
C VAL A 216 14.15 -18.85 -8.42
N VAL A 217 13.68 -17.72 -7.88
CA VAL A 217 13.04 -16.67 -8.68
C VAL A 217 14.04 -16.01 -9.63
N ALA A 218 15.26 -15.73 -9.16
CA ALA A 218 16.33 -15.17 -9.99
C ALA A 218 16.75 -16.14 -11.12
N ILE A 219 17.00 -17.41 -10.80
CA ILE A 219 17.39 -18.45 -11.77
C ILE A 219 16.28 -18.65 -12.79
N ALA A 220 15.02 -18.71 -12.38
CA ALA A 220 13.90 -18.86 -13.31
C ALA A 220 13.81 -17.66 -14.26
N THR A 221 13.92 -16.43 -13.75
CA THR A 221 13.82 -15.21 -14.55
C THR A 221 15.00 -15.06 -15.51
N TYR A 222 16.23 -15.15 -15.01
CA TYR A 222 17.42 -15.04 -15.85
C TYR A 222 17.56 -16.22 -16.81
N GLY A 223 17.25 -17.44 -16.37
CA GLY A 223 17.23 -18.64 -17.20
C GLY A 223 16.22 -18.55 -18.34
N TYR A 224 15.03 -18.01 -18.09
CA TYR A 224 14.06 -17.72 -19.15
C TYR A 224 14.64 -16.76 -20.20
N PHE A 225 15.31 -15.68 -19.78
CA PHE A 225 15.91 -14.75 -20.74
C PHE A 225 17.13 -15.34 -21.48
N VAL A 226 17.89 -16.26 -20.88
CA VAL A 226 18.91 -17.04 -21.59
C VAL A 226 18.28 -17.93 -22.66
N ILE A 227 17.16 -18.58 -22.38
CA ILE A 227 16.43 -19.37 -23.39
C ILE A 227 15.87 -18.46 -24.49
N CYS A 228 15.30 -17.31 -24.13
CA CYS A 228 14.82 -16.31 -25.09
C CYS A 228 15.95 -15.72 -25.95
N LEU A 229 17.17 -15.61 -25.43
CA LEU A 229 18.33 -15.13 -26.16
C LEU A 229 18.63 -15.99 -27.41
N LEU A 230 18.38 -17.30 -27.33
CA LEU A 230 18.50 -18.25 -28.43
C LEU A 230 17.18 -18.39 -29.19
N GLY A 231 16.07 -18.59 -28.49
CA GLY A 231 14.76 -18.89 -29.09
C GLY A 231 14.09 -17.73 -29.82
N ARG A 232 14.57 -16.49 -29.63
CA ARG A 232 14.05 -15.29 -30.31
C ARG A 232 14.99 -14.75 -31.39
N GLN A 233 16.04 -15.50 -31.75
CA GLN A 233 16.87 -15.18 -32.91
C GLN A 233 16.06 -15.33 -34.21
N PRO A 234 16.34 -14.52 -35.24
CA PRO A 234 15.66 -14.65 -36.52
C PRO A 234 16.02 -15.98 -37.19
N LYS A 235 15.01 -16.64 -37.75
CA LYS A 235 15.19 -17.89 -38.51
C LYS A 235 15.70 -17.50 -39.90
N ILE A 236 16.94 -17.86 -40.23
CA ILE A 236 17.54 -17.58 -41.55
C ILE A 236 17.04 -18.64 -42.54
N ASP A 237 15.78 -18.49 -42.95
CA ASP A 237 15.19 -19.23 -44.06
C ASP A 237 14.89 -18.23 -45.18
N GLU A 238 15.12 -18.59 -46.46
CA GLU A 238 15.02 -17.68 -47.62
C GLU A 238 13.65 -16.97 -47.69
N LYS A 239 12.59 -17.62 -47.22
CA LYS A 239 11.22 -17.09 -47.15
C LYS A 239 10.97 -16.15 -45.97
N SER A 240 11.66 -16.34 -44.84
CA SER A 240 11.51 -15.49 -43.64
C SER A 240 12.28 -14.17 -43.78
N MET A 241 13.37 -14.18 -44.54
CA MET A 241 14.18 -12.99 -44.81
C MET A 241 13.46 -11.88 -45.59
N GLN A 242 12.43 -12.20 -46.38
CA GLN A 242 11.67 -11.22 -47.15
C GLN A 242 10.49 -10.59 -46.40
N LYS A 243 10.07 -11.14 -45.25
CA LYS A 243 8.82 -10.77 -44.58
C LYS A 243 8.97 -10.22 -43.15
N GLU A 244 10.08 -10.48 -42.47
CA GLU A 244 10.17 -10.19 -41.04
C GLU A 244 10.92 -8.89 -40.72
N ILE A 245 10.18 -7.87 -40.27
CA ILE A 245 10.71 -6.65 -39.63
C ILE A 245 11.46 -7.00 -38.32
N THR A 246 11.24 -8.20 -37.77
CA THR A 246 11.85 -8.75 -36.55
C THR A 246 13.37 -8.92 -36.63
N ILE A 247 13.97 -8.88 -37.83
CA ILE A 247 15.38 -9.20 -38.06
C ILE A 247 16.33 -8.20 -37.38
N MET A 248 15.93 -6.94 -37.18
CA MET A 248 16.85 -5.90 -36.69
C MET A 248 16.77 -5.66 -35.18
N PHE A 249 15.60 -5.83 -34.55
CA PHE A 249 15.41 -5.46 -33.15
C PHE A 249 14.25 -6.22 -32.47
N PRO A 250 14.49 -6.92 -31.34
CA PRO A 250 13.48 -7.78 -30.70
C PRO A 250 12.53 -6.99 -29.77
N ILE A 251 11.68 -6.12 -30.34
CA ILE A 251 10.78 -5.19 -29.60
C ILE A 251 9.97 -5.89 -28.49
N PHE A 252 9.32 -7.01 -28.80
CA PHE A 252 8.46 -7.69 -27.81
C PHE A 252 9.26 -8.37 -26.71
N THR A 253 10.46 -8.88 -27.00
CA THR A 253 11.37 -9.43 -25.99
C THR A 253 11.88 -8.31 -25.07
N THR A 254 12.12 -7.12 -25.61
CA THR A 254 12.44 -5.92 -24.81
C THR A 254 11.33 -5.60 -23.82
N PHE A 255 10.07 -5.56 -24.27
CA PHE A 255 8.93 -5.34 -23.38
C PHE A 255 8.80 -6.44 -22.33
N GLN A 256 8.95 -7.72 -22.72
CA GLN A 256 8.95 -8.84 -21.78
C GLN A 256 10.03 -8.67 -20.71
N MET A 257 11.22 -8.18 -21.08
CA MET A 257 12.28 -7.96 -20.11
C MET A 257 12.03 -6.77 -19.20
N LEU A 258 11.49 -5.67 -19.74
CA LEU A 258 11.03 -4.54 -18.91
C LEU A 258 9.99 -4.99 -17.87
N PHE A 259 9.08 -5.89 -18.23
CA PHE A 259 8.09 -6.41 -17.30
C PHE A 259 8.69 -7.43 -16.33
N TYR A 260 9.30 -8.52 -16.79
CA TYR A 260 9.74 -9.61 -15.90
C TYR A 260 11.01 -9.29 -15.11
N VAL A 261 12.05 -8.74 -15.76
CA VAL A 261 13.25 -8.31 -15.03
C VAL A 261 12.91 -7.09 -14.18
N GLY A 262 12.11 -6.16 -14.69
CA GLY A 262 11.60 -5.04 -13.89
C GLY A 262 10.90 -5.48 -12.62
N TRP A 263 10.00 -6.46 -12.74
CA TRP A 263 9.25 -6.99 -11.60
C TRP A 263 10.16 -7.72 -10.60
N LEU A 264 11.16 -8.47 -11.09
CA LEU A 264 12.22 -9.02 -10.24
C LEU A 264 12.99 -7.90 -9.50
N LYS A 265 13.38 -6.82 -10.20
CA LYS A 265 14.08 -5.68 -9.60
C LYS A 265 13.24 -4.99 -8.53
N VAL A 266 11.93 -4.84 -8.73
CA VAL A 266 11.01 -4.32 -7.69
C VAL A 266 11.12 -5.18 -6.42
N GLY A 267 11.07 -6.51 -6.55
CA GLY A 267 11.27 -7.40 -5.42
C GLY A 267 12.66 -7.29 -4.79
N GLN A 268 13.72 -7.05 -5.58
CA GLN A 268 15.08 -6.91 -5.06
C GLN A 268 15.29 -5.61 -4.27
N PHE A 269 14.81 -4.47 -4.79
CA PHE A 269 14.94 -3.18 -4.10
C PHE A 269 14.13 -3.13 -2.82
N LEU A 270 12.90 -3.66 -2.83
CA LEU A 270 12.03 -3.65 -1.64
C LEU A 270 12.44 -4.68 -0.58
N MET A 271 13.34 -5.62 -0.91
CA MET A 271 13.78 -6.67 0.01
C MET A 271 14.61 -6.12 1.18
N ASN A 272 15.35 -5.02 0.98
CA ASN A 272 16.08 -4.32 2.03
C ASN A 272 15.80 -2.80 1.98
N PRO A 273 14.72 -2.32 2.62
CA PRO A 273 14.33 -0.91 2.52
C PRO A 273 15.17 0.05 3.35
N PHE A 274 16.22 -0.43 4.03
CA PHE A 274 17.09 0.35 4.91
C PHE A 274 18.48 0.61 4.30
N GLY A 275 18.64 0.33 3.02
CA GLY A 275 19.88 0.52 2.28
C GLY A 275 20.14 1.96 1.82
N THR A 276 20.62 2.08 0.59
CA THR A 276 21.00 3.34 -0.06
C THR A 276 20.32 3.55 -1.42
N ASP A 277 19.30 2.75 -1.74
CA ASP A 277 18.53 2.91 -2.97
C ASP A 277 17.66 4.18 -2.93
N ASP A 278 17.19 4.60 -4.11
CA ASP A 278 16.49 5.88 -4.30
C ASP A 278 15.17 5.96 -3.51
N ASP A 279 14.51 4.82 -3.31
CA ASP A 279 13.17 4.68 -2.71
C ASP A 279 13.21 3.99 -1.32
N ASP A 280 14.41 3.81 -0.75
CA ASP A 280 14.59 3.31 0.60
C ASP A 280 14.08 4.31 1.66
N PHE A 281 13.77 3.80 2.86
CA PHE A 281 13.27 4.62 3.94
C PHE A 281 14.30 5.64 4.43
N GLU A 282 13.84 6.89 4.56
CA GLU A 282 14.66 8.04 4.94
C GLU A 282 14.86 8.13 6.47
N LEU A 283 15.47 7.11 7.09
CA LEU A 283 15.63 7.06 8.54
C LEU A 283 16.39 8.26 9.12
N ASN A 284 17.38 8.80 8.42
CA ASN A 284 18.09 10.00 8.88
C ASN A 284 17.17 11.23 9.01
N TYR A 285 16.27 11.43 8.03
CA TYR A 285 15.24 12.47 8.12
C TYR A 285 14.30 12.20 9.31
N ILE A 286 13.88 10.95 9.50
CA ILE A 286 13.00 10.59 10.61
C ILE A 286 13.69 10.84 11.97
N ILE A 287 14.99 10.55 12.13
CA ILE A 287 15.75 10.91 13.35
C ILE A 287 15.69 12.42 13.57
N ASP A 288 15.96 13.23 12.54
CA ASP A 288 16.01 14.68 12.66
C ASP A 288 14.65 15.27 13.03
N ARG A 289 13.61 14.84 12.32
CA ARG A 289 12.22 15.20 12.59
C ARG A 289 11.83 14.80 14.00
N ASN A 290 12.10 13.56 14.40
CA ASN A 290 11.71 13.04 15.71
C ASN A 290 12.44 13.76 16.84
N THR A 291 13.73 14.03 16.67
CA THR A 291 14.53 14.78 17.66
C THR A 291 13.96 16.19 17.83
N TYR A 292 13.68 16.88 16.72
CA TYR A 292 13.15 18.24 16.73
C TYR A 292 11.74 18.30 17.36
N VAL A 293 10.81 17.47 16.87
CA VAL A 293 9.42 17.45 17.33
C VAL A 293 9.33 17.00 18.79
N ALA A 294 10.06 15.95 19.19
CA ALA A 294 10.05 15.48 20.57
C ALA A 294 10.61 16.54 21.54
N ASN A 295 11.66 17.26 21.15
CA ASN A 295 12.20 18.36 21.97
C ASN A 295 11.20 19.52 22.11
N MET A 296 10.53 19.90 21.02
CA MET A 296 9.50 20.94 21.02
C MET A 296 8.29 20.55 21.90
N MET A 297 7.84 19.29 21.83
CA MET A 297 6.77 18.75 22.66
C MET A 297 7.15 18.65 24.14
N ALA A 298 8.42 18.37 24.44
CA ALA A 298 8.95 18.34 25.80
C ALA A 298 9.06 19.75 26.41
N GLY A 299 9.40 20.74 25.59
CA GLY A 299 9.62 22.12 26.00
C GLY A 299 8.40 23.00 25.78
N GLU A 300 8.51 23.85 24.76
CA GLU A 300 7.62 24.98 24.46
C GLU A 300 6.14 24.60 24.44
N LEU A 301 5.78 23.45 23.85
CA LEU A 301 4.38 23.06 23.65
C LEU A 301 3.76 22.33 24.85
N ALA A 302 4.55 21.90 25.84
CA ALA A 302 4.06 20.98 26.86
C ALA A 302 2.88 21.54 27.67
N ASP A 303 2.93 22.84 27.99
CA ASP A 303 1.93 23.53 28.80
C ASP A 303 1.32 24.75 28.06
N GLN A 304 1.63 24.91 26.77
CA GLN A 304 1.14 26.03 25.97
C GLN A 304 -0.28 25.74 25.44
N LEU A 305 -1.22 26.65 25.73
CA LEU A 305 -2.54 26.65 25.11
C LEU A 305 -2.94 28.06 24.68
N PRO A 306 -3.67 28.23 23.56
CA PRO A 306 -4.28 29.50 23.20
C PRO A 306 -5.41 29.85 24.19
N THR A 307 -5.69 31.14 24.37
CA THR A 307 -6.82 31.59 25.19
C THR A 307 -8.13 31.00 24.68
N THR A 308 -8.92 30.41 25.58
CA THR A 308 -10.24 29.87 25.23
C THR A 308 -11.20 30.99 24.86
N VAL A 309 -11.73 30.97 23.64
CA VAL A 309 -12.72 31.94 23.14
C VAL A 309 -14.13 31.34 23.25
N ASN A 310 -15.09 32.11 23.71
CA ASN A 310 -16.49 31.70 23.73
C ASN A 310 -17.10 31.82 22.33
N GLY A 311 -17.27 30.68 21.64
CA GLY A 311 -18.40 30.47 20.73
C GLY A 311 -18.38 31.10 19.33
N GLU A 312 -17.26 31.13 18.63
CA GLU A 312 -17.20 31.49 17.19
C GLU A 312 -16.96 30.25 16.31
N LEU A 313 -17.79 29.21 16.43
CA LEU A 313 -17.73 28.08 15.51
C LEU A 313 -18.89 28.16 14.52
N ASP A 314 -18.58 28.49 13.27
CA ASP A 314 -19.50 28.31 12.16
C ASP A 314 -19.72 26.80 11.95
N VAL A 315 -20.94 26.35 12.20
CA VAL A 315 -21.34 24.93 12.04
C VAL A 315 -21.32 24.50 10.57
N ILE A 316 -21.37 25.47 9.65
CA ILE A 316 -21.27 25.24 8.20
C ILE A 316 -19.94 25.83 7.72
N ILE A 317 -19.01 24.94 7.37
CA ILE A 317 -17.67 25.32 6.93
C ILE A 317 -17.73 25.72 5.44
N PRO A 318 -17.33 26.95 5.05
CA PRO A 318 -17.41 27.39 3.66
C PRO A 318 -16.35 26.73 2.78
N HIS A 319 -16.69 26.54 1.50
CA HIS A 319 -15.75 26.09 0.47
C HIS A 319 -15.07 27.28 -0.21
N THR A 320 -13.80 27.12 -0.55
CA THR A 320 -13.13 28.03 -1.50
C THR A 320 -13.72 27.90 -2.90
N ARG A 321 -13.53 28.88 -3.77
CA ARG A 321 -13.97 28.79 -5.18
C ARG A 321 -13.36 27.61 -5.95
N ALA A 322 -12.14 27.19 -5.58
CA ALA A 322 -11.48 26.05 -6.20
C ALA A 322 -12.13 24.74 -5.76
N SER A 323 -12.41 24.57 -4.46
CA SER A 323 -13.07 23.38 -3.94
C SER A 323 -14.53 23.30 -4.34
N PHE A 324 -15.24 24.42 -4.45
CA PHE A 324 -16.66 24.43 -4.84
C PHE A 324 -16.91 23.90 -6.26
N LYS A 325 -15.91 24.00 -7.15
CA LYS A 325 -15.99 23.40 -8.50
C LYS A 325 -15.91 21.88 -8.48
N ILE A 326 -15.42 21.30 -7.38
CA ILE A 326 -15.32 19.87 -7.18
C ILE A 326 -16.58 19.48 -6.40
N HIS A 327 -17.51 18.80 -7.06
CA HIS A 327 -18.73 18.35 -6.40
C HIS A 327 -18.42 17.18 -5.46
N ASP A 328 -18.69 17.38 -4.18
CA ASP A 328 -18.60 16.31 -3.20
C ASP A 328 -19.76 15.32 -3.38
N ILE A 329 -19.42 14.03 -3.42
CA ILE A 329 -20.42 12.96 -3.38
C ILE A 329 -20.72 12.68 -1.92
N ILE A 330 -21.84 13.21 -1.44
CA ILE A 330 -22.29 12.97 -0.06
C ILE A 330 -22.66 11.48 0.06
N PRO A 331 -22.05 10.73 0.99
CA PRO A 331 -22.42 9.33 1.23
C PRO A 331 -23.89 9.26 1.66
N LYS A 332 -24.75 8.82 0.75
CA LYS A 332 -26.14 8.49 1.06
C LYS A 332 -26.22 7.00 1.40
N SER A 333 -27.07 6.64 2.36
CA SER A 333 -27.41 5.23 2.56
C SER A 333 -27.96 4.67 1.26
N HIS A 334 -27.56 3.46 0.88
CA HIS A 334 -28.03 2.79 -0.34
C HIS A 334 -29.55 2.55 -0.36
N LEU A 335 -30.21 2.68 0.80
CA LEU A 335 -31.67 2.61 0.96
C LEU A 335 -32.31 3.99 1.19
N ALA A 336 -31.55 5.10 1.19
CA ALA A 336 -32.09 6.43 1.50
C ALA A 336 -33.17 6.88 0.50
N ASP A 337 -33.06 6.43 -0.74
CA ASP A 337 -34.05 6.71 -1.80
C ASP A 337 -35.09 5.58 -1.94
N TYR A 338 -34.94 4.47 -1.18
CA TYR A 338 -35.89 3.36 -1.20
C TYR A 338 -37.13 3.72 -0.39
N LYS A 339 -38.29 3.76 -1.04
CA LYS A 339 -39.58 4.09 -0.42
C LYS A 339 -40.47 2.86 -0.43
N PHE A 340 -40.94 2.45 0.75
CA PHE A 340 -41.99 1.44 0.88
C PHE A 340 -43.33 2.02 0.41
N SER A 341 -44.16 1.19 -0.21
CA SER A 341 -45.55 1.55 -0.49
C SER A 341 -46.35 1.65 0.82
N THR A 342 -47.46 2.41 0.81
CA THR A 342 -48.30 2.57 2.01
C THR A 342 -48.84 1.25 2.55
N GLN A 343 -49.01 0.24 1.69
CA GLN A 343 -49.42 -1.11 2.09
C GLN A 343 -48.30 -1.87 2.79
N GLU A 344 -47.07 -1.80 2.29
CA GLU A 344 -45.90 -2.45 2.91
C GLU A 344 -45.49 -1.81 4.24
N MET A 345 -45.89 -0.56 4.48
CA MET A 345 -45.69 0.13 5.76
C MET A 345 -46.77 -0.19 6.80
N GLN A 346 -47.81 -0.94 6.46
CA GLN A 346 -48.85 -1.31 7.42
C GLN A 346 -48.27 -2.27 8.45
N LEU A 347 -48.51 -1.98 9.73
CA LEU A 347 -48.15 -2.86 10.83
C LEU A 347 -49.14 -4.01 10.85
N ILE A 348 -48.64 -5.23 10.75
CA ILE A 348 -49.43 -6.44 10.93
C ILE A 348 -49.80 -6.52 12.42
N THR A 349 -51.10 -6.63 12.74
CA THR A 349 -51.53 -6.76 14.13
C THR A 349 -51.25 -8.16 14.67
N VAL A 350 -51.24 -8.32 16.00
CA VAL A 350 -51.01 -9.64 16.62
C VAL A 350 -52.12 -10.62 16.22
N GLU A 351 -53.36 -10.15 16.03
CA GLU A 351 -54.46 -11.00 15.54
C GLU A 351 -54.24 -11.51 14.09
N GLU A 352 -53.67 -10.68 13.20
CA GLU A 352 -53.36 -11.08 11.82
C GLU A 352 -52.20 -12.10 11.72
N LEU A 353 -51.27 -12.07 12.70
CA LEU A 353 -50.23 -13.08 12.85
C LEU A 353 -50.80 -14.42 13.33
N GLU A 354 -51.78 -14.38 14.23
CA GLU A 354 -52.46 -15.59 14.73
C GLU A 354 -53.41 -16.20 13.68
N GLU A 355 -54.06 -15.39 12.83
CA GLU A 355 -54.90 -15.88 11.73
C GLU A 355 -54.12 -16.53 10.57
N THR A 356 -52.85 -16.16 10.36
CA THR A 356 -52.02 -16.73 9.29
C THR A 356 -51.39 -18.09 9.64
N ASP A 357 -51.28 -18.40 10.94
CA ASP A 357 -50.85 -19.72 11.44
C ASP A 357 -52.01 -20.74 11.55
N GLU A 358 -53.25 -20.35 11.27
CA GLU A 358 -54.37 -21.29 11.07
C GLU A 358 -54.39 -21.85 9.63
N PRO A 359 -54.47 -23.19 9.43
CA PRO A 359 -54.44 -23.78 8.10
C PRO A 359 -55.71 -23.44 7.30
N VAL A 360 -55.59 -22.50 6.35
CA VAL A 360 -56.67 -22.03 5.49
C VAL A 360 -57.35 -23.19 4.74
N GLN A 361 -58.46 -23.69 5.31
CA GLN A 361 -59.48 -24.46 4.61
C GLN A 361 -60.37 -23.51 3.80
N HIS A 362 -59.93 -23.12 2.60
CA HIS A 362 -60.84 -22.60 1.58
C HIS A 362 -60.85 -23.49 0.32
N LYS A 363 -61.61 -24.59 0.45
CA LYS A 363 -62.35 -25.20 -0.66
C LYS A 363 -63.45 -24.22 -1.06
N GLU A 364 -63.37 -23.65 -2.27
CA GLU A 364 -64.51 -23.38 -3.19
C GLU A 364 -64.14 -22.41 -4.34
N SER A 365 -63.07 -21.63 -4.23
CA SER A 365 -62.60 -20.74 -5.32
C SER A 365 -61.73 -21.46 -6.38
N ARG A 366 -61.08 -22.58 -6.03
CA ARG A 366 -60.23 -23.36 -6.96
C ARG A 366 -61.02 -24.20 -8.00
N GLN A 367 -62.30 -24.51 -7.79
CA GLN A 367 -63.10 -25.27 -8.77
C GLN A 367 -63.57 -24.43 -9.97
N ARG A 368 -63.81 -23.12 -9.78
CA ARG A 368 -64.22 -22.22 -10.88
C ARG A 368 -63.03 -21.78 -11.75
N LEU A 369 -61.85 -21.54 -11.16
CA LEU A 369 -60.63 -21.23 -11.92
C LEU A 369 -60.14 -22.43 -12.75
N GLY A 370 -60.24 -23.65 -12.21
CA GLY A 370 -59.83 -24.89 -12.89
C GLY A 370 -60.72 -25.30 -14.10
N MET A 371 -61.93 -24.76 -14.19
CA MET A 371 -62.81 -24.92 -15.36
C MET A 371 -62.53 -23.86 -16.44
N LEU A 372 -62.26 -22.61 -16.03
CA LEU A 372 -61.92 -21.51 -16.93
C LEU A 372 -60.55 -21.71 -17.60
N MET A 373 -59.56 -22.21 -16.85
CA MET A 373 -58.21 -22.49 -17.37
C MET A 373 -58.20 -23.66 -18.36
N ARG A 374 -59.06 -24.68 -18.16
CA ARG A 374 -59.26 -25.78 -19.12
C ARG A 374 -59.99 -25.36 -20.41
N ALA A 375 -60.79 -24.30 -20.38
CA ALA A 375 -61.43 -23.73 -21.57
C ALA A 375 -60.45 -22.83 -22.38
N ILE A 376 -59.54 -22.13 -21.70
CA ILE A 376 -58.53 -21.27 -22.34
C ILE A 376 -57.41 -22.10 -22.98
N ASP A 377 -56.97 -23.20 -22.35
CA ASP A 377 -55.94 -24.09 -22.92
C ASP A 377 -56.41 -24.84 -24.17
N ARG A 378 -57.72 -25.12 -24.30
CA ARG A 378 -58.29 -25.69 -25.53
C ARG A 378 -58.33 -24.68 -26.69
N ARG A 379 -58.40 -23.37 -26.42
CA ARG A 379 -58.29 -22.33 -27.46
C ARG A 379 -56.84 -22.06 -27.86
N LYS A 380 -55.87 -22.16 -26.94
CA LYS A 380 -54.44 -21.88 -27.22
C LYS A 380 -53.76 -22.98 -28.05
N LYS A 381 -54.23 -24.24 -28.00
CA LYS A 381 -53.73 -25.35 -28.85
C LYS A 381 -54.22 -25.32 -30.31
N SER A 382 -55.18 -24.44 -30.65
CA SER A 382 -55.73 -24.31 -32.01
C SER A 382 -55.09 -23.17 -32.83
N SER A 383 -54.23 -22.33 -32.24
CA SER A 383 -53.67 -21.13 -32.89
C SER A 383 -52.14 -21.14 -33.03
N LYS A 384 -51.50 -22.30 -32.82
CA LYS A 384 -50.10 -22.56 -33.21
C LYS A 384 -50.12 -23.36 -34.51
N ASN A 385 -50.22 -22.67 -35.64
CA ASN A 385 -49.78 -23.12 -36.97
C ASN A 385 -49.81 -21.91 -37.91
N GLY A 386 -48.64 -21.38 -38.29
CA GLY A 386 -48.49 -20.44 -39.42
C GLY A 386 -47.50 -19.28 -39.19
N ASN A 387 -46.28 -19.48 -39.71
CA ASN A 387 -45.29 -18.54 -40.32
C ASN A 387 -44.84 -17.28 -39.53
N SER A 388 -43.56 -17.01 -39.23
CA SER A 388 -42.24 -17.01 -39.93
C SER A 388 -41.89 -15.68 -40.62
N GLU A 389 -40.69 -15.16 -40.28
CA GLU A 389 -39.88 -14.08 -40.90
C GLU A 389 -40.44 -12.64 -40.70
N GLU A 390 -39.67 -11.56 -40.48
CA GLU A 390 -38.42 -11.13 -41.11
C GLU A 390 -37.78 -9.93 -40.33
N THR A 391 -36.62 -9.47 -40.82
CA THR A 391 -35.58 -8.59 -40.25
C THR A 391 -35.75 -7.05 -40.38
N HIS A 392 -34.92 -6.31 -39.62
CA HIS A 392 -34.17 -5.06 -39.96
C HIS A 392 -34.62 -3.62 -39.55
N ASN A 393 -33.58 -2.81 -39.25
CA ASN A 393 -33.36 -1.34 -39.24
C ASN A 393 -33.50 -0.56 -37.89
N LEU A 394 -32.41 0.01 -37.32
CA LEU A 394 -31.74 1.33 -37.58
C LEU A 394 -32.70 2.51 -37.26
N THR A 395 -32.45 3.46 -36.36
CA THR A 395 -31.32 4.42 -36.26
C THR A 395 -31.21 5.09 -34.87
N LEU A 396 -30.00 5.55 -34.53
CA LEU A 396 -29.66 6.54 -33.51
C LEU A 396 -29.98 7.96 -34.01
N GLU A 397 -30.46 8.86 -33.16
CA GLU A 397 -30.26 10.31 -33.31
C GLU A 397 -30.34 11.05 -31.96
N ASP A 398 -29.42 11.99 -31.79
CA ASP A 398 -29.12 12.84 -30.64
C ASP A 398 -30.20 13.89 -30.31
N GLN A 399 -30.38 14.22 -29.02
CA GLN A 399 -30.16 15.56 -28.43
C GLN A 399 -30.79 15.70 -27.02
N PRO A 400 -30.15 16.44 -26.08
CA PRO A 400 -30.69 16.72 -24.74
C PRO A 400 -31.47 18.06 -24.69
N PRO A 401 -32.46 18.24 -23.79
CA PRO A 401 -33.09 19.53 -23.61
C PRO A 401 -32.33 20.39 -22.59
N THR A 402 -31.94 21.58 -23.05
CA THR A 402 -31.70 22.80 -22.27
C THR A 402 -32.89 23.12 -21.37
N ALA A 403 -32.64 23.37 -20.08
CA ALA A 403 -33.62 23.97 -19.17
C ALA A 403 -33.06 25.30 -18.64
N SER A 404 -33.79 26.34 -18.99
CA SER A 404 -33.52 27.76 -18.81
C SER A 404 -33.64 28.21 -17.36
N GLN A 405 -32.84 29.21 -17.04
CA GLN A 405 -32.94 30.04 -15.84
C GLN A 405 -34.30 30.74 -15.77
N THR A 406 -34.93 30.71 -14.59
CA THR A 406 -35.87 31.75 -14.18
C THR A 406 -35.63 32.09 -12.72
N VAL A 407 -34.91 33.18 -12.52
CA VAL A 407 -34.83 33.93 -11.27
C VAL A 407 -36.10 34.78 -11.18
N ILE A 408 -36.88 34.63 -10.11
CA ILE A 408 -37.80 35.69 -9.65
C ILE A 408 -37.61 35.83 -8.15
N HIS A 409 -37.12 37.02 -7.78
CA HIS A 409 -37.13 37.60 -6.45
C HIS A 409 -38.55 37.65 -5.89
N ASP A 410 -38.70 37.41 -4.59
CA ASP A 410 -39.62 38.25 -3.82
C ASP A 410 -39.16 38.39 -2.37
N GLU A 411 -39.00 39.64 -1.95
CA GLU A 411 -38.84 40.08 -0.58
C GLU A 411 -40.14 39.82 0.21
N LYS A 412 -40.03 39.35 1.46
CA LYS A 412 -40.89 39.87 2.53
C LYS A 412 -40.26 39.71 3.90
N LYS A 413 -40.04 40.88 4.49
CA LYS A 413 -39.65 41.21 5.85
C LYS A 413 -40.85 40.98 6.80
N ILE A 414 -40.59 40.92 8.12
CA ILE A 414 -41.52 41.13 9.27
C ILE A 414 -42.26 39.83 9.71
N ASN A 415 -42.28 39.32 10.95
CA ASN A 415 -42.08 39.90 12.29
C ASN A 415 -41.73 38.86 13.37
N SER A 416 -41.19 39.39 14.47
CA SER A 416 -41.09 38.89 15.85
C SER A 416 -42.37 38.28 16.47
N ILE A 417 -42.20 37.63 17.65
CA ILE A 417 -43.13 37.42 18.82
C ILE A 417 -43.09 35.92 19.24
N VAL A 418 -42.80 35.44 20.47
CA VAL A 418 -42.53 35.95 21.83
C VAL A 418 -41.31 35.22 22.39
#